data_AF-A0A7Y0MEK0-F1
#
_entry.id   AF-A0A7Y0MEK0-F1
#
_cell.length_a   1.000
_cell.length_b   1.000
_cell.length_c   1.000
_cell.angle_alpha   90.00
_cell.angle_beta   90.00
_cell.angle_gamma   90.00
#
_symmetry.space_group_name_H-M   'P 1'
#
loop_
_entity.id
_entity.type
_entity.pdbx_description
1 polymer ?
#
loop_
_entity_poly.entity_id
_entity_poly.type
_entity_poly.pdbx_seq_one_letter_code
_entity_poly.pdbx_strand_id
1 'polypeptide(L)'
;MSYVANVLSVMIASPSDLPEARDAVEAAIHGWNVAHSHNRQVVLLPWRWEDNAVPTLGDRPQALINAQGVDKSDIVFALFGSRLGSPTGEAISGTVEEVERAEQQGKHVHVYFSNGPLPNDVDVEQLTAVRNFKEALQKKGILGEFSSPSELNYEVWKAIEHDLAALDLGAPGAPKRNVGVDLLVQPRRERELKGYSKQNKPQYSTRHWLEITNQGDQDAKSARIEVVDPDAGMMLANDGELADIHRGQMRHVPLIMLSGAGQPAVRLSWTEDGEEQSKEFHVS
;
A
#
# COMPACT_ATOMS: atom_id res chain seq x y z
N MET A 1 -9.21 25.44 -3.16
CA MET A 1 -7.79 25.31 -3.55
C MET A 1 -7.34 23.91 -3.21
N SER A 2 -6.48 23.29 -4.01
CA SER A 2 -5.88 22.00 -3.68
C SER A 2 -4.86 22.15 -2.54
N TYR A 3 -4.67 21.10 -1.74
CA TYR A 3 -3.71 21.05 -0.65
C TYR A 3 -3.10 19.65 -0.55
N VAL A 4 -1.91 19.56 0.03
CA VAL A 4 -1.24 18.29 0.34
C VAL A 4 -1.70 17.83 1.72
N ALA A 5 -1.98 16.54 1.88
CA ALA A 5 -2.47 15.95 3.13
C ALA A 5 -1.92 14.54 3.35
N ASN A 6 -1.79 14.15 4.63
CA ASN A 6 -1.63 12.77 5.03
C ASN A 6 -2.99 12.08 4.90
N VAL A 7 -3.05 10.93 4.23
CA VAL A 7 -4.31 10.20 4.05
C VAL A 7 -4.23 8.93 4.88
N LEU A 8 -5.18 8.76 5.81
CA LEU A 8 -5.32 7.55 6.62
C LEU A 8 -6.52 6.75 6.13
N SER A 9 -6.36 5.46 5.95
CA SER A 9 -7.47 4.56 5.64
C SER A 9 -8.13 4.08 6.92
N VAL A 10 -9.46 4.22 6.98
CA VAL A 10 -10.28 3.88 8.14
C VAL A 10 -11.24 2.77 7.76
N MET A 11 -10.98 1.54 8.21
CA MET A 11 -11.85 0.41 7.94
C MET A 11 -13.05 0.41 8.89
N ILE A 12 -14.24 0.19 8.34
CA ILE A 12 -15.49 0.03 9.08
C ILE A 12 -15.92 -1.43 8.96
N ALA A 13 -15.78 -2.17 10.06
CA ALA A 13 -16.08 -3.58 10.17
C ALA A 13 -17.39 -3.77 10.94
N SER A 14 -18.38 -4.47 10.38
CA SER A 14 -19.53 -4.90 11.16
C SER A 14 -20.21 -6.12 10.55
N PRO A 15 -20.96 -6.89 11.36
CA PRO A 15 -21.96 -7.82 10.85
C PRO A 15 -23.07 -7.10 10.08
N SER A 16 -23.89 -7.86 9.35
CA SER A 16 -24.88 -7.33 8.41
C SER A 16 -26.08 -6.62 9.05
N ASP A 17 -26.32 -6.77 10.36
CA ASP A 17 -27.46 -6.21 11.08
C ASP A 17 -27.31 -4.75 11.52
N LEU A 18 -26.20 -4.10 11.15
CA LEU A 18 -25.91 -2.71 11.50
C LEU A 18 -25.69 -1.79 10.28
N PRO A 19 -26.61 -1.71 9.30
CA PRO A 19 -26.44 -0.79 8.17
C PRO A 19 -26.41 0.68 8.64
N GLU A 20 -27.37 1.10 9.47
CA GLU A 20 -27.47 2.49 9.94
C GLU A 20 -26.25 2.94 10.76
N ALA A 21 -25.69 2.03 11.56
CA ALA A 21 -24.52 2.34 12.37
C ALA A 21 -23.26 2.52 11.49
N ARG A 22 -23.09 1.70 10.45
CA ARG A 22 -21.99 1.87 9.48
C ARG A 22 -22.11 3.17 8.72
N ASP A 23 -23.31 3.48 8.24
CA ASP A 23 -23.59 4.75 7.56
C ASP A 23 -23.30 5.94 8.50
N ALA A 24 -23.59 5.80 9.80
CA ALA A 24 -23.26 6.82 10.79
C ALA A 24 -21.75 7.01 11.00
N VAL A 25 -20.96 5.93 11.02
CA VAL A 25 -19.47 6.02 11.10
C VAL A 25 -18.91 6.70 9.85
N GLU A 26 -19.36 6.29 8.67
CA GLU A 26 -18.94 6.88 7.40
C GLU A 26 -19.30 8.38 7.33
N ALA A 27 -20.53 8.73 7.68
CA ALA A 27 -20.98 10.13 7.77
C ALA A 27 -20.17 10.92 8.81
N ALA A 28 -19.80 10.31 9.93
CA ALA A 28 -18.95 10.93 10.94
C ALA A 28 -17.55 11.22 10.38
N ILE A 29 -16.93 10.27 9.67
CA ILE A 29 -15.64 10.44 9.01
C ILE A 29 -15.70 11.57 7.97
N HIS A 30 -16.74 11.59 7.14
CA HIS A 30 -16.94 12.67 6.17
C HIS A 30 -17.15 14.03 6.84
N GLY A 31 -17.97 14.10 7.89
CA GLY A 31 -18.17 15.31 8.66
C GLY A 31 -16.86 15.82 9.28
N TRP A 32 -16.04 14.89 9.79
CA TRP A 32 -14.73 15.22 10.34
C TRP A 32 -13.82 15.80 9.26
N ASN A 33 -13.76 15.19 8.08
CA ASN A 33 -12.99 15.70 6.95
C ASN A 33 -13.45 17.10 6.52
N VAL A 34 -14.76 17.35 6.45
CA VAL A 34 -15.28 18.69 6.11
C VAL A 34 -14.81 19.73 7.12
N ALA A 35 -14.78 19.39 8.40
CA ALA A 35 -14.39 20.31 9.47
C ALA A 35 -12.86 20.51 9.60
N HIS A 36 -12.07 19.47 9.32
CA HIS A 36 -10.65 19.42 9.75
C HIS A 36 -9.64 19.13 8.64
N SER A 37 -10.07 18.68 7.46
CA SER A 37 -9.09 18.16 6.50
C SER A 37 -8.11 19.21 5.98
N HIS A 38 -8.60 20.42 5.75
CA HIS A 38 -7.79 21.50 5.19
C HIS A 38 -6.81 22.08 6.21
N ASN A 39 -7.26 22.38 7.43
CA ASN A 39 -6.43 23.02 8.45
C ASN A 39 -5.48 22.04 9.14
N ARG A 40 -5.84 20.76 9.23
CA ARG A 40 -4.95 19.71 9.78
C ARG A 40 -4.13 19.01 8.72
N GLN A 41 -4.45 19.22 7.44
CA GLN A 41 -3.83 18.50 6.33
C GLN A 41 -3.85 16.98 6.50
N VAL A 42 -4.98 16.46 6.99
CA VAL A 42 -5.25 15.04 7.18
C VAL A 42 -6.57 14.70 6.51
N VAL A 43 -6.61 13.60 5.78
CA VAL A 43 -7.85 13.08 5.19
C VAL A 43 -8.05 11.66 5.68
N LEU A 44 -9.24 11.38 6.17
CA LEU A 44 -9.67 10.04 6.56
C LEU A 44 -10.45 9.42 5.42
N LEU A 45 -9.99 8.29 4.89
CA LEU A 45 -10.64 7.59 3.79
C LEU A 45 -11.41 6.39 4.37
N PRO A 46 -12.75 6.45 4.47
CA PRO A 46 -13.54 5.33 4.94
C PRO A 46 -13.42 4.16 3.95
N TRP A 47 -13.33 2.95 4.49
CA TRP A 47 -13.30 1.71 3.72
C TRP A 47 -14.34 0.73 4.26
N ARG A 48 -15.23 0.27 3.38
CA ARG A 48 -16.27 -0.73 3.64
C ARG A 48 -16.16 -1.84 2.60
N TRP A 49 -16.38 -3.08 3.01
CA TRP A 49 -16.26 -4.20 2.07
C TRP A 49 -17.32 -4.12 0.96
N GLU A 50 -18.54 -3.63 1.24
CA GLU A 50 -19.61 -3.54 0.24
C GLU A 50 -19.26 -2.63 -0.94
N ASP A 51 -18.59 -1.52 -0.66
CA ASP A 51 -18.35 -0.46 -1.62
C ASP A 51 -16.94 -0.50 -2.21
N ASN A 52 -15.98 -1.09 -1.47
CA ASN A 52 -14.56 -1.01 -1.81
C ASN A 52 -13.89 -2.36 -2.08
N ALA A 53 -14.49 -3.49 -1.68
CA ALA A 53 -13.90 -4.78 -1.98
C ALA A 53 -14.02 -5.08 -3.48
N VAL A 54 -12.89 -5.38 -4.12
CA VAL A 54 -12.86 -5.80 -5.52
C VAL A 54 -13.06 -7.31 -5.58
N PRO A 55 -14.05 -7.79 -6.36
CA PRO A 55 -14.26 -9.22 -6.55
C PRO A 55 -13.02 -9.87 -7.18
N THR A 56 -12.42 -10.78 -6.44
CA THR A 56 -11.23 -11.54 -6.85
C THR A 56 -11.43 -13.01 -6.49
N LEU A 57 -10.72 -13.90 -7.20
CA LEU A 57 -10.75 -15.34 -6.98
C LEU A 57 -9.36 -15.83 -6.59
N GLY A 58 -9.30 -16.99 -5.94
CA GLY A 58 -8.05 -17.68 -5.64
C GLY A 58 -7.73 -17.85 -4.15
N ASP A 59 -8.62 -17.41 -3.26
CA ASP A 59 -8.49 -17.60 -1.82
C ASP A 59 -9.86 -17.61 -1.10
N ARG A 60 -9.85 -17.81 0.22
CA ARG A 60 -11.00 -17.70 1.11
C ARG A 60 -11.58 -16.27 1.08
N PRO A 61 -12.91 -16.09 0.99
CA PRO A 61 -13.52 -14.75 0.88
C PRO A 61 -13.06 -13.75 1.95
N GLN A 62 -13.02 -14.16 3.23
CA GLN A 62 -12.59 -13.27 4.31
C GLN A 62 -11.09 -12.93 4.22
N ALA A 63 -10.23 -13.85 3.75
CA ALA A 63 -8.82 -13.55 3.53
C ALA A 63 -8.62 -12.48 2.45
N LEU A 64 -9.42 -12.52 1.39
CA LEU A 64 -9.42 -11.50 0.33
C LEU A 64 -9.92 -10.15 0.83
N ILE A 65 -10.95 -10.13 1.69
CA ILE A 65 -11.45 -8.90 2.34
C ILE A 65 -10.36 -8.33 3.25
N ASN A 66 -9.73 -9.15 4.08
CA ASN A 66 -8.67 -8.73 4.98
C ASN A 66 -7.48 -8.12 4.24
N ALA A 67 -7.05 -8.74 3.13
CA ALA A 67 -5.95 -8.23 2.31
C ALA A 67 -6.27 -6.89 1.62
N GLN A 68 -7.55 -6.63 1.34
CA GLN A 68 -8.00 -5.39 0.68
C GLN A 68 -8.35 -4.27 1.65
N GLY A 69 -8.88 -4.61 2.82
CA GLY A 69 -9.33 -3.68 3.85
C GLY A 69 -8.37 -3.64 5.04
N VAL A 70 -8.44 -4.66 5.90
CA VAL A 70 -7.72 -4.70 7.19
C VAL A 70 -6.25 -4.40 6.99
N ASP A 71 -5.57 -5.09 6.08
CA ASP A 71 -4.11 -4.98 5.89
C ASP A 71 -3.68 -3.58 5.42
N LYS A 72 -4.59 -2.82 4.80
CA LYS A 72 -4.34 -1.49 4.23
C LYS A 72 -4.91 -0.35 5.07
N SER A 73 -5.58 -0.64 6.18
CA SER A 73 -6.10 0.39 7.08
C SER A 73 -5.06 0.82 8.12
N ASP A 74 -5.20 2.06 8.59
CA ASP A 74 -4.46 2.62 9.73
C ASP A 74 -5.31 2.53 11.01
N ILE A 75 -6.62 2.72 10.86
CA ILE A 75 -7.62 2.71 11.94
C ILE A 75 -8.74 1.71 11.57
N VAL A 76 -9.24 0.97 12.56
CA VAL A 76 -10.37 0.04 12.41
C VAL A 76 -11.45 0.36 13.42
N PHE A 77 -12.67 0.63 12.93
CA PHE A 77 -13.88 0.68 13.73
C PHE A 77 -14.65 -0.63 13.57
N ALA A 78 -14.78 -1.41 14.63
CA ALA A 78 -15.56 -2.64 14.64
C ALA A 78 -16.86 -2.43 15.43
N LEU A 79 -18.01 -2.65 14.77
CA LEU A 79 -19.33 -2.45 15.36
C LEU A 79 -20.04 -3.80 15.53
N PHE A 80 -20.61 -4.04 16.71
CA PHE A 80 -21.37 -5.24 17.00
C PHE A 80 -22.79 -4.90 17.45
N GLY A 81 -23.77 -5.55 16.82
CA GLY A 81 -25.19 -5.35 17.10
C GLY A 81 -25.75 -6.53 17.88
N SER A 82 -26.79 -7.14 17.33
CA SER A 82 -27.37 -8.37 17.85
C SER A 82 -26.73 -9.63 17.28
N ARG A 83 -25.96 -9.50 16.19
CA ARG A 83 -25.29 -10.60 15.51
C ARG A 83 -23.79 -10.54 15.69
N LEU A 84 -23.16 -11.70 15.82
CA LEU A 84 -21.70 -11.84 15.78
C LEU A 84 -21.24 -12.10 14.34
N GLY A 85 -22.05 -12.82 13.57
CA GLY A 85 -21.74 -13.25 12.20
C GLY A 85 -21.48 -14.75 12.12
N SER A 86 -20.93 -15.16 10.98
CA SER A 86 -20.66 -16.57 10.66
C SER A 86 -19.17 -16.88 10.76
N PRO A 87 -18.78 -18.07 11.25
CA PRO A 87 -17.39 -18.49 11.31
C PRO A 87 -16.72 -18.45 9.93
N THR A 88 -15.47 -18.05 9.92
CA THR A 88 -14.68 -17.85 8.70
C THR A 88 -13.64 -18.92 8.49
N GLY A 89 -13.68 -20.00 9.28
CA GLY A 89 -12.67 -21.07 9.28
C GLY A 89 -11.47 -20.78 10.19
N GLU A 90 -11.10 -19.50 10.34
CA GLU A 90 -10.00 -19.06 11.22
C GLU A 90 -10.50 -18.35 12.49
N ALA A 91 -11.68 -17.73 12.44
CA ALA A 91 -12.30 -17.09 13.59
C ALA A 91 -13.78 -17.43 13.74
N ILE A 92 -14.32 -17.09 14.90
CA ILE A 92 -15.75 -17.29 15.24
C ILE A 92 -16.67 -16.38 14.40
N SER A 93 -16.17 -15.27 13.87
CA SER A 93 -16.84 -14.50 12.81
C SER A 93 -15.86 -13.64 12.02
N GLY A 94 -16.30 -13.12 10.86
CA GLY A 94 -15.48 -12.25 10.00
C GLY A 94 -15.02 -10.96 10.69
N THR A 95 -15.94 -10.25 11.35
CA THR A 95 -15.61 -9.04 12.11
C THR A 95 -14.64 -9.33 13.26
N VAL A 96 -14.73 -10.52 13.89
CA VAL A 96 -13.76 -10.93 14.91
C VAL A 96 -12.38 -11.18 14.29
N GLU A 97 -12.30 -11.86 13.14
CA GLU A 97 -11.04 -12.06 12.40
C GLU A 97 -10.38 -10.72 12.05
N GLU A 98 -11.18 -9.74 11.61
CA GLU A 98 -10.74 -8.39 11.26
C GLU A 98 -10.15 -7.65 12.47
N VAL A 99 -10.82 -7.70 13.63
CA VAL A 99 -10.35 -7.11 14.89
C VAL A 99 -9.04 -7.74 15.36
N GLU A 100 -8.99 -9.07 15.42
CA GLU A 100 -7.80 -9.78 15.91
C GLU A 100 -6.59 -9.55 14.99
N ARG A 101 -6.81 -9.53 13.67
CA ARG A 101 -5.76 -9.25 12.69
C ARG A 101 -5.26 -7.81 12.79
N ALA A 102 -6.15 -6.84 12.98
CA ALA A 102 -5.76 -5.44 13.16
C ALA A 102 -4.95 -5.22 14.45
N GLU A 103 -5.38 -5.85 15.56
CA GLU A 103 -4.65 -5.83 16.83
C GLU A 103 -3.24 -6.43 16.68
N GLN A 104 -3.13 -7.58 16.01
CA GLN A 104 -1.84 -8.23 15.74
C GLN A 104 -0.90 -7.37 14.88
N GLN A 105 -1.45 -6.52 14.00
CA GLN A 105 -0.68 -5.59 13.18
C GLN A 105 -0.35 -4.27 13.90
N GLY A 106 -0.77 -4.11 15.16
CA GLY A 106 -0.52 -2.90 15.94
C GLY A 106 -1.33 -1.69 15.46
N LYS A 107 -2.46 -1.92 14.81
CA LYS A 107 -3.34 -0.84 14.31
C LYS A 107 -4.19 -0.26 15.43
N HIS A 108 -4.71 0.94 15.21
CA HIS A 108 -5.67 1.55 16.12
C HIS A 108 -7.03 0.86 15.93
N VAL A 109 -7.50 0.13 16.94
CA VAL A 109 -8.75 -0.64 16.87
C VAL A 109 -9.74 -0.12 17.91
N HIS A 110 -10.92 0.30 17.45
CA HIS A 110 -12.02 0.77 18.29
C HIS A 110 -13.21 -0.14 18.13
N VAL A 111 -13.58 -0.85 19.20
CA VAL A 111 -14.70 -1.79 19.20
C VAL A 111 -15.89 -1.19 19.94
N TYR A 112 -17.04 -1.13 19.27
CA TYR A 112 -18.30 -0.59 19.78
C TYR A 112 -19.43 -1.61 19.76
N PHE A 113 -20.19 -1.68 20.85
CA PHE A 113 -21.38 -2.52 20.96
C PHE A 113 -22.65 -1.68 20.99
N SER A 114 -23.65 -2.07 20.22
CA SER A 114 -24.96 -1.41 20.26
C SER A 114 -25.74 -1.83 21.51
N ASN A 115 -26.25 -0.84 22.25
CA ASN A 115 -27.25 -1.00 23.30
C ASN A 115 -28.64 -0.50 22.83
N GLY A 116 -28.81 -0.32 21.52
CA GLY A 116 -30.09 0.08 20.93
C GLY A 116 -31.19 -0.99 21.12
N PRO A 117 -32.44 -0.64 20.80
CA PRO A 117 -33.54 -1.59 20.85
C PRO A 117 -33.28 -2.77 19.91
N LEU A 118 -33.51 -3.98 20.41
CA LEU A 118 -33.40 -5.21 19.65
C LEU A 118 -34.71 -5.49 18.89
N PRO A 119 -34.64 -6.08 17.69
CA PRO A 119 -35.84 -6.51 16.98
C PRO A 119 -36.54 -7.65 17.74
N ASN A 120 -37.86 -7.76 17.57
CA ASN A 120 -38.66 -8.77 18.29
C ASN A 120 -38.28 -10.22 17.92
N ASP A 121 -37.76 -10.43 16.71
CA ASP A 121 -37.32 -11.71 16.16
C ASP A 121 -35.80 -11.91 16.27
N VAL A 122 -35.15 -11.24 17.25
CA VAL A 122 -33.71 -11.37 17.48
C VAL A 122 -33.29 -12.83 17.67
N ASP A 123 -32.19 -13.19 17.00
CA ASP A 123 -31.54 -14.48 17.15
C ASP A 123 -30.80 -14.53 18.50
N VAL A 124 -31.38 -15.25 19.46
CA VAL A 124 -30.89 -15.33 20.84
C VAL A 124 -29.51 -16.01 20.93
N GLU A 125 -29.21 -16.96 20.03
CA GLU A 125 -27.91 -17.63 20.01
C GLU A 125 -26.82 -16.67 19.55
N GLN A 126 -27.07 -15.94 18.46
CA GLN A 126 -26.17 -14.89 17.98
C GLN A 126 -25.98 -13.78 19.02
N LEU A 127 -27.05 -13.34 19.67
CA LEU A 127 -26.96 -12.32 20.73
C LEU A 127 -26.13 -12.81 21.92
N THR A 128 -26.28 -14.08 22.29
CA THR A 128 -25.48 -14.71 23.35
C THR A 128 -24.00 -14.76 22.94
N ALA A 129 -23.70 -15.09 21.69
CA ALA A 129 -22.34 -15.08 21.17
C ALA A 129 -21.70 -13.68 21.21
N VAL A 130 -22.45 -12.62 20.85
CA VAL A 130 -22.01 -11.22 20.98
C VAL A 130 -21.68 -10.88 22.44
N ARG A 131 -22.56 -11.24 23.39
CA ARG A 131 -22.33 -10.98 24.82
C ARG A 131 -21.09 -11.68 25.36
N ASN A 132 -20.92 -12.95 25.03
CA ASN A 132 -19.73 -13.72 25.42
C ASN A 132 -18.45 -13.11 24.83
N PHE A 133 -18.51 -12.67 23.56
CA PHE A 133 -17.39 -12.01 22.90
C PHE A 133 -17.05 -10.66 23.56
N LYS A 134 -18.07 -9.85 23.89
CA LYS A 134 -17.91 -8.60 24.64
C LYS A 134 -17.19 -8.83 25.97
N GLU A 135 -17.65 -9.80 26.77
CA GLU A 135 -17.03 -10.14 28.06
C GLU A 135 -15.57 -10.61 27.90
N ALA A 136 -15.25 -11.33 26.83
CA ALA A 136 -13.89 -11.75 26.52
C ALA A 136 -12.99 -10.54 26.16
N LEU A 137 -13.48 -9.62 25.35
CA LEU A 137 -12.75 -8.41 24.96
C LEU A 137 -12.57 -7.41 26.11
N GLN A 138 -13.54 -7.30 27.03
CA GLN A 138 -13.42 -6.42 28.22
C GLN A 138 -12.23 -6.77 29.11
N LYS A 139 -11.72 -8.00 29.03
CA LYS A 139 -10.51 -8.42 29.76
C LYS A 139 -9.22 -7.94 29.10
N LYS A 140 -9.28 -7.53 27.83
CA LYS A 140 -8.14 -7.11 27.01
C LYS A 140 -8.06 -5.59 26.81
N GLY A 141 -9.17 -4.87 26.94
CA GLY A 141 -9.17 -3.43 26.69
C GLY A 141 -10.48 -2.73 27.03
N ILE A 142 -10.56 -1.45 26.64
CA ILE A 142 -11.73 -0.59 26.81
C ILE A 142 -12.60 -0.72 25.57
N LEU A 143 -13.90 -0.95 25.77
CA LEU A 143 -14.89 -1.07 24.71
C LEU A 143 -15.85 0.12 24.77
N GLY A 144 -16.29 0.59 23.61
CA GLY A 144 -17.32 1.60 23.50
C GLY A 144 -18.71 1.00 23.40
N GLU A 145 -19.71 1.81 23.70
CA GLU A 145 -21.12 1.46 23.57
C GLU A 145 -21.86 2.63 22.91
N PHE A 146 -22.94 2.33 22.18
CA PHE A 146 -23.79 3.36 21.59
C PHE A 146 -25.24 2.88 21.51
N SER A 147 -26.18 3.81 21.62
CA SER A 147 -27.62 3.55 21.53
C SER A 147 -28.27 4.24 20.33
N SER A 148 -27.54 5.14 19.65
CA SER A 148 -28.03 5.88 18.49
C SER A 148 -26.90 6.28 17.52
N PRO A 149 -27.22 6.57 16.24
CA PRO A 149 -26.28 7.12 15.28
C PRO A 149 -25.56 8.40 15.75
N SER A 150 -26.27 9.29 16.44
CA SER A 150 -25.71 10.56 16.93
C SER A 150 -24.66 10.34 18.03
N GLU A 151 -24.92 9.39 18.93
CA GLU A 151 -23.96 8.98 19.96
C GLU A 151 -22.74 8.33 19.33
N LEU A 152 -22.96 7.42 18.37
CA LEU A 152 -21.86 6.78 17.64
C LEU A 152 -20.99 7.80 16.88
N ASN A 153 -21.59 8.83 16.29
CA ASN A 153 -20.84 9.91 15.64
C ASN A 153 -19.86 10.61 16.60
N TYR A 154 -20.34 10.97 17.81
CA TYR A 154 -19.50 11.57 18.84
C TYR A 154 -18.35 10.64 19.24
N GLU A 155 -18.63 9.35 19.45
CA GLU A 155 -17.63 8.35 19.81
C GLU A 155 -16.56 8.16 18.72
N VAL A 156 -16.98 8.14 17.45
CA VAL A 156 -16.06 8.06 16.29
C VAL A 156 -15.14 9.27 16.23
N TRP A 157 -15.68 10.48 16.38
CA TRP A 157 -14.86 11.70 16.39
C TRP A 157 -13.86 11.70 17.54
N LYS A 158 -14.30 11.31 18.73
CA LYS A 158 -13.44 11.21 19.91
C LYS A 158 -12.28 10.22 19.68
N ALA A 159 -12.57 9.05 19.10
CA ALA A 159 -11.57 8.05 18.76
C ALA A 159 -10.57 8.54 17.70
N ILE A 160 -11.06 9.16 16.63
CA ILE A 160 -10.23 9.78 15.58
C ILE A 160 -9.28 10.82 16.19
N GLU A 161 -9.79 11.74 17.03
CA GLU A 161 -8.96 12.77 17.64
C GLU A 161 -7.87 12.16 18.55
N HIS A 162 -8.20 11.07 19.25
CA HIS A 162 -7.23 10.35 20.06
C HIS A 162 -6.12 9.73 19.21
N ASP A 163 -6.47 9.02 18.14
CA ASP A 163 -5.49 8.35 17.28
C ASP A 163 -4.59 9.36 16.56
N LEU A 164 -5.17 10.44 16.01
CA LEU A 164 -4.40 11.47 15.32
C LEU A 164 -3.39 12.16 16.23
N ALA A 165 -3.71 12.32 17.51
CA ALA A 165 -2.76 12.84 18.50
C ALA A 165 -1.63 11.85 18.79
N ALA A 166 -1.87 10.55 18.68
CA ALA A 166 -0.87 9.50 18.92
C ALA A 166 0.03 9.24 17.69
N LEU A 167 -0.50 9.39 16.48
CA LEU A 167 0.19 9.03 15.23
C LEU A 167 1.32 9.97 14.81
N ASP A 168 1.41 11.18 15.38
CA ASP A 168 2.43 12.20 15.08
C ASP A 168 2.80 12.29 13.59
N LEU A 169 1.78 12.48 12.73
CA LEU A 169 1.88 12.37 11.27
C LEU A 169 2.84 13.39 10.62
N GLY A 170 3.31 14.39 11.38
CA GLY A 170 4.13 15.48 10.88
C GLY A 170 3.44 16.32 9.80
N ALA A 171 4.19 17.25 9.21
CA ALA A 171 3.72 18.00 8.05
C ALA A 171 3.70 17.08 6.81
N PRO A 172 2.60 17.02 6.05
CA PRO A 172 2.55 16.17 4.87
C PRO A 172 3.51 16.69 3.82
N GLY A 173 4.45 15.84 3.41
CA GLY A 173 5.33 16.10 2.29
C GLY A 173 4.60 15.82 0.98
N ALA A 174 4.69 16.73 0.00
CA ALA A 174 4.45 16.32 -1.37
C ALA A 174 5.48 15.23 -1.71
N PRO A 175 5.11 14.17 -2.46
CA PRO A 175 6.12 13.26 -3.00
C PRO A 175 7.16 14.12 -3.71
N LYS A 176 8.44 13.95 -3.36
CA LYS A 176 9.52 14.70 -4.00
C LYS A 176 9.40 14.46 -5.50
N ARG A 177 8.97 15.47 -6.24
CA ARG A 177 9.14 15.48 -7.68
C ARG A 177 10.64 15.50 -7.89
N ASN A 178 11.18 14.52 -8.62
CA ASN A 178 12.56 14.57 -9.04
C ASN A 178 12.67 15.71 -10.04
N VAL A 179 13.07 16.87 -9.54
CA VAL A 179 13.25 18.08 -10.35
C VAL A 179 14.49 17.86 -11.18
N GLY A 180 14.33 18.06 -12.48
CA GLY A 180 15.37 17.87 -13.46
C GLY A 180 15.42 16.46 -14.04
N VAL A 181 16.58 16.05 -14.52
CA VAL A 181 16.83 14.68 -15.01
C VAL A 181 17.23 13.79 -13.83
N ASP A 182 16.54 12.66 -13.68
CA ASP A 182 16.91 11.63 -12.71
C ASP A 182 16.94 10.25 -13.36
N LEU A 183 18.13 9.79 -13.69
CA LEU A 183 18.34 8.50 -14.34
C LEU A 183 18.48 7.39 -13.30
N LEU A 184 17.63 6.38 -13.42
CA LEU A 184 17.72 5.10 -12.72
C LEU A 184 18.29 4.04 -13.68
N VAL A 185 19.37 3.38 -13.27
CA VAL A 185 20.01 2.30 -14.03
C VAL A 185 19.78 0.97 -13.34
N GLN A 186 19.19 0.00 -14.03
CA GLN A 186 18.94 -1.34 -13.51
C GLN A 186 19.58 -2.42 -14.39
N PRO A 187 20.45 -3.29 -13.85
CA PRO A 187 20.94 -4.43 -14.60
C PRO A 187 19.86 -5.49 -14.78
N ARG A 188 19.81 -6.05 -15.98
CA ARG A 188 18.95 -7.17 -16.34
C ARG A 188 19.75 -8.27 -16.99
N ARG A 189 19.25 -9.50 -16.81
CA ARG A 189 19.74 -10.67 -17.51
C ARG A 189 18.60 -11.62 -17.84
N GLU A 190 18.68 -12.23 -19.00
CA GLU A 190 17.73 -13.25 -19.42
C GLU A 190 18.46 -14.45 -20.00
N ARG A 191 18.02 -15.65 -19.64
CA ARG A 191 18.58 -16.90 -20.12
C ARG A 191 17.67 -17.48 -21.20
N GLU A 192 18.19 -17.56 -22.42
CA GLU A 192 17.46 -18.07 -23.58
C GLU A 192 17.99 -19.45 -23.98
N LEU A 193 17.08 -20.33 -24.43
CA LEU A 193 17.45 -21.61 -25.02
C LEU A 193 17.99 -21.36 -26.43
N LYS A 194 19.28 -21.56 -26.62
CA LYS A 194 19.97 -21.39 -27.91
C LYS A 194 19.81 -22.62 -28.82
N GLY A 195 19.51 -23.79 -28.26
CA GLY A 195 19.27 -25.03 -29.00
C GLY A 195 19.59 -26.27 -28.19
N TYR A 196 19.78 -27.41 -28.87
CA TYR A 196 20.21 -28.66 -28.27
C TYR A 196 21.52 -29.13 -28.91
N SER A 197 22.42 -29.68 -28.10
CA SER A 197 23.66 -30.29 -28.60
C SER A 197 23.39 -31.56 -29.42
N LYS A 198 24.40 -32.08 -30.11
CA LYS A 198 24.33 -33.38 -30.82
C LYS A 198 23.94 -34.57 -29.92
N GLN A 199 24.03 -34.42 -28.59
CA GLN A 199 23.61 -35.41 -27.59
C GLN A 199 22.25 -35.05 -26.95
N ASN A 200 21.45 -34.20 -27.60
CA ASN A 200 20.14 -33.72 -27.15
C ASN A 200 20.12 -32.99 -25.79
N LYS A 201 21.26 -32.45 -25.34
CA LYS A 201 21.33 -31.60 -24.13
C LYS A 201 21.02 -30.14 -24.46
N PRO A 202 20.14 -29.44 -23.72
CA PRO A 202 19.82 -28.04 -23.96
C PRO A 202 21.05 -27.15 -23.76
N GLN A 203 21.23 -26.18 -24.66
CA GLN A 203 22.27 -25.16 -24.64
C GLN A 203 21.61 -23.81 -24.42
N TYR A 204 22.12 -23.05 -23.45
CA TYR A 204 21.58 -21.74 -23.10
C TYR A 204 22.56 -20.63 -23.48
N SER A 205 22.01 -19.46 -23.75
CA SER A 205 22.74 -18.19 -23.82
C SER A 205 22.17 -17.25 -22.77
N THR A 206 23.00 -16.39 -22.20
CA THR A 206 22.54 -15.34 -21.30
C THR A 206 22.76 -13.99 -21.97
N ARG A 207 21.71 -13.20 -22.10
CA ARG A 207 21.77 -11.80 -22.52
C ARG A 207 21.81 -10.92 -21.29
N HIS A 208 22.60 -9.85 -21.34
CA HIS A 208 22.69 -8.83 -20.30
C HIS A 208 22.37 -7.47 -20.91
N TRP A 209 21.68 -6.61 -20.17
CA TRP A 209 21.44 -5.22 -20.57
C TRP A 209 21.21 -4.33 -19.35
N LEU A 210 21.31 -3.02 -19.55
CA LEU A 210 20.87 -2.02 -18.60
C LEU A 210 19.52 -1.47 -19.04
N GLU A 211 18.60 -1.35 -18.11
CA GLU A 211 17.40 -0.51 -18.24
C GLU A 211 17.72 0.85 -17.63
N ILE A 212 17.69 1.90 -18.45
CA ILE A 212 17.91 3.28 -18.02
C ILE A 212 16.58 4.00 -18.09
N THR A 213 16.03 4.38 -16.95
CA THR A 213 14.73 5.06 -16.84
C THR A 213 14.94 6.49 -16.36
N ASN A 214 14.40 7.46 -17.08
CA ASN A 214 14.36 8.85 -16.60
C ASN A 214 13.11 9.05 -15.73
N GLN A 215 13.31 9.11 -14.41
CA GLN A 215 12.28 9.35 -13.39
C GLN A 215 12.11 10.84 -13.05
N GLY A 216 12.89 11.70 -13.72
CA GLY A 216 12.84 13.15 -13.61
C GLY A 216 11.69 13.80 -14.38
N ASP A 217 11.59 15.12 -14.28
CA ASP A 217 10.59 15.93 -15.00
C ASP A 217 11.13 16.65 -16.25
N GLN A 218 12.44 16.56 -16.51
CA GLN A 218 13.11 17.05 -17.72
C GLN A 218 13.62 15.91 -18.63
N ASP A 219 13.90 16.24 -19.88
CA ASP A 219 14.49 15.32 -20.86
C ASP A 219 16.02 15.30 -20.72
N ALA A 220 16.61 14.10 -20.67
CA ALA A 220 18.07 13.93 -20.73
C ALA A 220 18.52 14.00 -22.19
N LYS A 221 19.10 15.13 -22.60
CA LYS A 221 19.53 15.35 -23.98
C LYS A 221 20.96 14.88 -24.21
N SER A 222 21.25 14.44 -25.43
CA SER A 222 22.62 14.04 -25.83
C SER A 222 23.25 13.05 -24.84
N ALA A 223 22.44 12.11 -24.34
CA ALA A 223 22.85 11.19 -23.30
C ALA A 223 23.93 10.23 -23.81
N ARG A 224 24.91 9.92 -22.97
CA ARG A 224 26.00 8.99 -23.25
C ARG A 224 26.26 8.10 -22.06
N ILE A 225 26.69 6.87 -22.33
CA ILE A 225 27.05 5.89 -21.31
C ILE A 225 28.44 5.33 -21.58
N GLU A 226 29.23 5.22 -20.52
CA GLU A 226 30.59 4.68 -20.56
C GLU A 226 30.80 3.69 -19.43
N VAL A 227 31.63 2.66 -19.65
CA VAL A 227 32.08 1.76 -18.58
C VAL A 227 33.21 2.44 -17.82
N VAL A 228 33.08 2.54 -16.49
CA VAL A 228 34.04 3.24 -15.62
C VAL A 228 35.28 2.41 -15.36
N ASP A 229 35.11 1.11 -15.15
CA ASP A 229 36.18 0.17 -14.81
C ASP A 229 36.36 -0.86 -15.94
N PRO A 230 37.40 -0.71 -16.79
CA PRO A 230 37.70 -1.66 -17.86
C PRO A 230 38.03 -3.07 -17.35
N ASP A 231 38.51 -3.21 -16.12
CA ASP A 231 38.92 -4.49 -15.52
C ASP A 231 37.74 -5.24 -14.88
N ALA A 232 36.54 -4.64 -14.86
CA ALA A 232 35.31 -5.23 -14.35
C ALA A 232 34.74 -6.34 -15.24
N GLY A 233 35.31 -6.58 -16.43
CA GLY A 233 34.79 -7.59 -17.36
C GLY A 233 33.42 -7.21 -17.92
N MET A 234 33.13 -5.92 -18.06
CA MET A 234 31.88 -5.41 -18.60
C MET A 234 32.17 -4.51 -19.80
N MET A 235 31.42 -4.68 -20.89
CA MET A 235 31.53 -3.85 -22.09
C MET A 235 30.14 -3.50 -22.63
N LEU A 236 30.00 -2.32 -23.22
CA LEU A 236 28.82 -1.92 -23.99
C LEU A 236 28.84 -2.64 -25.35
N ALA A 237 27.68 -3.07 -25.84
CA ALA A 237 27.58 -3.67 -27.17
C ALA A 237 27.54 -2.64 -28.31
N ASN A 238 27.42 -1.35 -27.99
CA ASN A 238 27.41 -0.21 -28.90
C ASN A 238 28.50 0.81 -28.51
N ASP A 239 28.54 1.93 -29.22
CA ASP A 239 29.49 3.04 -29.03
C ASP A 239 29.20 3.92 -27.79
N GLY A 240 28.19 3.58 -26.99
CA GLY A 240 27.81 4.33 -25.80
C GLY A 240 27.02 5.60 -26.06
N GLU A 241 26.72 5.95 -27.33
CA GLU A 241 25.80 7.05 -27.62
C GLU A 241 24.35 6.62 -27.39
N LEU A 242 23.61 7.42 -26.63
CA LEU A 242 22.18 7.23 -26.39
C LEU A 242 21.41 8.36 -27.07
N ALA A 243 20.29 8.00 -27.70
CA ALA A 243 19.30 9.01 -28.06
C ALA A 243 18.75 9.67 -26.79
N ASP A 244 18.17 10.86 -26.95
CA ASP A 244 17.49 11.57 -25.85
C ASP A 244 16.56 10.61 -25.07
N ILE A 245 16.68 10.69 -23.75
CA ILE A 245 15.86 9.93 -22.80
C ILE A 245 14.81 10.88 -22.25
N HIS A 246 13.65 10.89 -22.89
CA HIS A 246 12.56 11.77 -22.50
C HIS A 246 12.08 11.46 -21.08
N ARG A 247 11.45 12.44 -20.44
CA ARG A 247 10.82 12.23 -19.12
C ARG A 247 9.91 10.99 -19.12
N GLY A 248 10.08 10.12 -18.13
CA GLY A 248 9.33 8.87 -18.00
C GLY A 248 9.71 7.77 -19.01
N GLN A 249 10.66 8.01 -19.91
CA GLN A 249 11.09 7.02 -20.89
C GLN A 249 12.12 6.05 -20.30
N MET A 250 12.05 4.80 -20.75
CA MET A 250 13.06 3.77 -20.52
C MET A 250 13.83 3.48 -21.82
N ARG A 251 15.14 3.27 -21.71
CA ARG A 251 16.02 2.79 -22.78
C ARG A 251 16.74 1.50 -22.37
N HIS A 252 16.94 0.60 -23.33
CA HIS A 252 17.73 -0.61 -23.14
C HIS A 252 19.13 -0.42 -23.73
N VAL A 253 20.15 -0.72 -22.94
CA VAL A 253 21.56 -0.69 -23.38
C VAL A 253 22.15 -2.09 -23.24
N PRO A 254 22.40 -2.80 -24.35
CA PRO A 254 22.92 -4.16 -24.27
C PRO A 254 24.36 -4.20 -23.72
N LEU A 255 24.61 -5.18 -22.85
CA LEU A 255 25.90 -5.41 -22.21
C LEU A 255 26.51 -6.75 -22.62
N ILE A 256 27.83 -6.76 -22.74
CA ILE A 256 28.67 -7.96 -22.88
C ILE A 256 29.40 -8.16 -21.55
N MET A 257 29.22 -9.33 -20.94
CA MET A 257 29.89 -9.73 -19.71
C MET A 257 30.99 -10.75 -20.00
N LEU A 258 32.18 -10.49 -19.49
CA LEU A 258 33.39 -11.29 -19.56
C LEU A 258 33.91 -11.55 -18.14
N SER A 259 34.94 -12.39 -18.01
CA SER A 259 35.63 -12.54 -16.72
C SER A 259 36.36 -11.24 -16.38
N GLY A 260 36.14 -10.72 -15.17
CA GLY A 260 36.78 -9.51 -14.66
C GLY A 260 36.99 -9.60 -13.16
N ALA A 261 37.90 -8.77 -12.65
CA ALA A 261 38.21 -8.67 -11.21
C ALA A 261 37.82 -7.31 -10.62
N GLY A 262 37.48 -6.33 -11.47
CA GLY A 262 37.02 -5.01 -11.11
C GLY A 262 35.55 -4.95 -10.68
N GLN A 263 35.09 -3.74 -10.32
CA GLN A 263 33.70 -3.50 -9.91
C GLN A 263 32.90 -2.95 -11.09
N PRO A 264 31.83 -3.63 -11.54
CA PRO A 264 31.09 -3.16 -12.70
C PRO A 264 30.37 -1.86 -12.36
N ALA A 265 30.73 -0.79 -13.07
CA ALA A 265 30.10 0.52 -12.94
C ALA A 265 30.03 1.21 -14.30
N VAL A 266 28.99 2.02 -14.50
CA VAL A 266 28.80 2.85 -15.68
C VAL A 266 28.66 4.31 -15.29
N ARG A 267 29.16 5.21 -16.12
CA ARG A 267 28.92 6.65 -16.02
C ARG A 267 27.95 7.04 -17.12
N LEU A 268 26.85 7.69 -16.72
CA LEU A 268 25.97 8.37 -17.64
C LEU A 268 26.32 9.86 -17.65
N SER A 269 26.40 10.46 -18.82
CA SER A 269 26.41 11.91 -19.01
C SER A 269 25.24 12.35 -19.87
N TRP A 270 24.75 13.57 -19.65
CA TRP A 270 23.64 14.16 -20.38
C TRP A 270 23.70 15.68 -20.31
N THR A 271 23.00 16.36 -21.21
CA THR A 271 22.77 17.80 -21.11
C THR A 271 21.38 18.07 -20.53
N GLU A 272 21.33 18.96 -19.55
CA GLU A 272 20.11 19.47 -18.93
C GLU A 272 20.24 20.98 -18.76
N ASP A 273 19.20 21.74 -19.12
CA ASP A 273 19.21 23.23 -19.06
C ASP A 273 20.42 23.90 -19.76
N GLY A 274 21.05 23.21 -20.71
CA GLY A 274 22.23 23.67 -21.44
C GLY A 274 23.56 23.40 -20.73
N GLU A 275 23.54 22.74 -19.58
CA GLU A 275 24.73 22.31 -18.83
C GLU A 275 24.93 20.80 -18.97
N GLU A 276 26.20 20.37 -19.05
CA GLU A 276 26.55 18.96 -19.05
C GLU A 276 26.60 18.42 -17.61
N GLN A 277 25.88 17.33 -17.38
CA GLN A 277 25.79 16.62 -16.11
C GLN A 277 26.32 15.20 -16.28
N SER A 278 26.80 14.59 -15.20
CA SER A 278 27.15 13.17 -15.21
C SER A 278 26.99 12.51 -13.84
N LYS A 279 26.74 11.20 -13.85
CA LYS A 279 26.56 10.39 -12.64
C LYS A 279 27.01 8.96 -12.87
N GLU A 280 27.64 8.38 -11.85
CA GLU A 280 28.10 6.99 -11.85
C GLU A 280 27.09 6.07 -11.16
N PHE A 281 26.98 4.86 -11.69
CA PHE A 281 26.06 3.83 -11.23
C PHE A 281 26.80 2.51 -11.13
N HIS A 282 26.74 1.88 -9.96
CA HIS A 282 27.23 0.52 -9.78
C HIS A 282 26.24 -0.48 -10.39
N VAL A 283 26.78 -1.46 -11.11
CA VAL A 283 26.04 -2.48 -11.84
C VAL A 283 26.33 -3.83 -11.17
N SER A 284 25.52 -4.20 -10.18
CA SER A 284 25.65 -5.45 -9.41
C SER A 284 24.58 -6.47 -9.77
#